data_AF-A0A5P8JRC2-F1
#
_entry.id   AF-A0A5P8JRC2-F1
#
_cell.length_a   1.000
_cell.length_b   1.000
_cell.length_c   1.000
_cell.angle_alpha   90.00
_cell.angle_beta   90.00
_cell.angle_gamma   90.00
#
_symmetry.space_group_name_H-M   'P 1'
#
loop_
_entity.id
_entity.type
_entity.pdbx_description
1 polymer ?
#
loop_
_entity_poly.entity_id
_entity_poly.type
_entity_poly.pdbx_seq_one_letter_code
_entity_poly.pdbx_strand_id
1 'polypeptide(L)' 'MRDWLIAKRKAQGMTQREFASLLGIPVSTLAAYEQAARTPTVARAKALAKKLNVAWEQFFDPNHQ' A
#
# COMPACT_ATOMS: atom_id res chain seq x y z
N MET A 1 3.27 -1.09 -11.58
CA MET A 1 3.81 -0.76 -10.23
C MET A 1 2.76 0.10 -9.57
N ARG A 2 2.31 -0.17 -8.34
CA ARG A 2 1.21 0.58 -7.69
C ARG A 2 1.63 2.02 -7.37
N ASP A 3 1.60 2.87 -8.38
CA ASP A 3 2.13 4.23 -8.34
C ASP A 3 1.37 5.10 -7.34
N TRP A 4 0.07 4.87 -7.15
CA TRP A 4 -0.71 5.59 -6.14
C TRP A 4 -0.21 5.32 -4.71
N LEU A 5 0.22 4.08 -4.41
CA LEU A 5 0.68 3.71 -3.08
C LEU A 5 2.05 4.34 -2.80
N ILE A 6 2.92 4.34 -3.82
CA ILE A 6 4.23 5.01 -3.79
C ILE A 6 4.06 6.53 -3.67
N ALA A 7 3.18 7.12 -4.46
CA ALA A 7 2.88 8.55 -4.44
C ALA A 7 2.36 8.98 -3.07
N LYS A 8 1.47 8.18 -2.47
CA LYS A 8 0.95 8.44 -1.12
C LYS A 8 2.04 8.43 -0.06
N ARG A 9 2.94 7.44 -0.09
CA ARG A 9 4.11 7.40 0.80
C ARG A 9 5.02 8.61 0.60
N LYS A 10 5.33 8.95 -0.65
CA LYS A 10 6.21 10.07 -1.00
C LYS A 10 5.60 11.42 -0.62
N ALA A 11 4.28 11.59 -0.76
CA ALA A 11 3.57 12.80 -0.35
C ALA A 11 3.64 13.04 1.17
N GLN A 12 3.88 11.99 1.96
CA GLN A 12 4.12 12.08 3.40
C GLN A 12 5.61 12.22 3.76
N GLY A 13 6.51 12.29 2.78
CA GLY A 13 7.96 12.34 3.01
C GLY A 13 8.56 11.07 3.61
N MET A 14 7.85 9.94 3.57
CA MET A 14 8.25 8.72 4.28
C MET A 14 9.11 7.78 3.42
N THR A 15 10.09 7.16 4.05
CA THR A 15 10.78 5.96 3.54
C THR A 15 9.84 4.75 3.55
N GLN A 16 10.19 3.69 2.82
CA GLN A 16 9.42 2.43 2.89
C GLN A 16 9.39 1.85 4.31
N ARG A 17 10.46 2.04 5.10
CA ARG A 17 10.51 1.53 6.48
C ARG A 17 9.50 2.23 7.39
N GLU A 18 9.44 3.56 7.33
CA GLU A 18 8.51 4.36 8.12
C GLU A 18 7.06 4.09 7.72
N PHE A 19 6.79 4.03 6.42
CA PHE A 19 5.44 3.78 5.92
C PHE A 19 4.97 2.36 6.24
N ALA A 20 5.85 1.35 6.15
CA ALA A 20 5.54 -0.01 6.56
C ALA A 20 5.27 -0.10 8.07
N SER A 21 6.02 0.64 8.89
CA SER A 21 5.79 0.75 10.33
C SER A 21 4.42 1.38 10.64
N LEU A 22 4.07 2.48 9.97
CA LEU A 22 2.74 3.12 10.06
C LEU A 22 1.61 2.13 9.73
N LEU A 23 1.80 1.36 8.66
CA LEU A 23 0.83 0.36 8.21
C LEU A 23 0.83 -0.92 9.07
N GLY A 24 1.83 -1.13 9.93
CA GLY A 24 1.98 -2.32 10.76
C GLY A 24 2.26 -3.57 9.94
N ILE A 25 3.06 -3.45 8.88
CA ILE A 25 3.45 -4.56 7.99
C ILE A 25 4.98 -4.60 7.82
N PRO A 26 5.56 -5.76 7.43
CA PRO A 26 6.98 -5.82 7.08
C PRO A 26 7.31 -4.93 5.87
N VAL A 27 8.51 -4.34 5.86
CA VAL A 27 9.00 -3.51 4.74
C VAL A 27 8.99 -4.28 3.42
N SER A 28 9.37 -5.56 3.44
CA SER A 28 9.31 -6.45 2.28
C SER A 28 7.89 -6.66 1.75
N THR A 29 6.90 -6.67 2.64
CA THR A 29 5.48 -6.76 2.26
C THR A 29 5.01 -5.47 1.60
N LEU A 30 5.40 -4.31 2.13
CA LEU A 30 5.12 -3.03 1.48
C LEU A 30 5.78 -2.96 0.11
N ALA A 31 7.06 -3.33 -0.01
CA ALA A 31 7.78 -3.32 -1.28
C ALA A 31 7.10 -4.21 -2.33
N ALA A 32 6.68 -5.42 -1.95
CA ALA A 32 5.93 -6.31 -2.85
C ALA A 32 4.58 -5.73 -3.28
N TYR A 33 3.90 -4.98 -2.40
CA TYR A 33 2.66 -4.28 -2.76
C TYR A 33 2.91 -3.10 -3.70
N GLU A 34 3.92 -2.26 -3.42
CA GLU A 34 4.31 -1.14 -4.28
C GLU A 34 4.72 -1.63 -5.67
N GLN A 35 5.44 -2.75 -5.77
CA GLN A 35 5.87 -3.34 -7.04
C GLN A 35 4.76 -4.10 -7.78
N ALA A 36 3.55 -4.20 -7.23
CA ALA A 36 2.47 -5.07 -7.71
C ALA A 36 2.82 -6.57 -7.76
N ALA A 37 3.95 -6.99 -7.19
CA ALA A 37 4.38 -8.38 -7.10
C ALA A 37 3.48 -9.23 -6.19
N ARG A 38 2.76 -8.60 -5.26
CA ARG A 38 1.76 -9.24 -4.41
C ARG A 38 0.53 -8.35 -4.27
N THR A 39 -0.64 -8.96 -4.23
CA THR A 39 -1.90 -8.30 -3.87
C THR A 39 -2.32 -8.74 -2.46
N PRO A 40 -2.69 -7.81 -1.56
CA PRO A 40 -3.21 -8.19 -0.24
C PRO A 40 -4.51 -8.98 -0.37
N THR A 41 -4.83 -9.81 0.63
CA THR A 41 -6.19 -10.38 0.75
C THR A 41 -7.20 -9.26 1.01
N VAL A 42 -8.48 -9.49 0.73
CA VAL A 42 -9.55 -8.51 0.97
C VAL A 42 -9.55 -8.01 2.42
N ALA A 43 -9.38 -8.90 3.40
CA ALA A 43 -9.30 -8.53 4.81
C ALA A 43 -8.11 -7.60 5.11
N ARG A 44 -6.93 -7.90 4.54
CA ARG A 44 -5.73 -7.05 4.66
C ARG A 44 -5.91 -5.72 3.93
N ALA A 45 -6.50 -5.72 2.74
CA ALA A 45 -6.78 -4.52 1.96
C ALA A 45 -7.68 -3.58 2.75
N LYS A 46 -8.76 -4.06 3.35
CA LYS A 46 -9.66 -3.27 4.22
C LYS A 46 -8.92 -2.67 5.42
N ALA A 47 -8.08 -3.46 6.10
CA ALA A 47 -7.30 -2.99 7.24
C ALA A 47 -6.30 -1.89 6.85
N LEU A 48 -5.60 -2.06 5.72
CA LEU A 48 -4.65 -1.08 5.19
C LEU A 48 -5.36 0.17 4.70
N ALA A 49 -6.46 0.01 3.96
CA ALA A 49 -7.26 1.09 3.41
C ALA A 49 -7.81 2.02 4.50
N LYS A 50 -8.21 1.47 5.65
CA LYS A 50 -8.60 2.27 6.82
C LYS A 50 -7.46 3.15 7.33
N LYS A 51 -6.23 2.63 7.40
CA LYS A 51 -5.04 3.40 7.81
C LYS A 51 -4.62 4.43 6.77
N LEU A 52 -4.79 4.09 5.50
CA LEU A 52 -4.45 4.94 4.37
C LEU A 52 -5.54 5.98 4.08
N ASN A 53 -6.75 5.83 4.61
CA ASN A 53 -7.91 6.64 4.23
C ASN A 53 -8.14 6.61 2.69
N VAL A 54 -8.32 5.40 2.15
CA VAL A 54 -8.65 5.13 0.73
C VAL A 54 -9.70 4.02 0.62
N ALA A 55 -10.26 3.82 -0.57
CA ALA A 55 -11.05 2.63 -0.88
C ALA A 55 -10.15 1.39 -0.94
N TRP A 56 -10.59 0.26 -0.38
CA TRP A 56 -9.79 -0.98 -0.35
C TRP A 56 -9.74 -1.66 -1.72
N GLU A 57 -10.73 -1.38 -2.56
CA GLU A 57 -10.84 -1.80 -3.96
C GLU A 57 -9.66 -1.29 -4.80
N GLN A 58 -9.02 -0.18 -4.38
CA GLN A 58 -7.86 0.39 -5.08
C GLN A 58 -6.65 -0.56 -5.14
N PHE A 59 -6.57 -1.53 -4.24
CA PHE A 59 -5.54 -2.59 -4.32
C PHE A 59 -5.76 -3.57 -5.48
N PHE A 60 -6.97 -3.61 -6.03
CA PHE A 60 -7.45 -4.54 -7.07
C PHE A 60 -7.82 -3.82 -8.37
N ASP A 61 -7.86 -2.49 -8.39
CA ASP A 61 -8.20 -1.72 -9.57
C ASP A 61 -7.06 -1.78 -10.62
N PRO A 62 -7.31 -2.35 -11.81
CA PRO A 62 -6.29 -2.44 -12.87
C PRO A 62 -5.90 -1.08 -13.44
N ASN A 63 -6.71 -0.02 -13.28
CA ASN A 63 -6.40 1.32 -13.78
C ASN A 63 -5.40 2.07 -12.87
N HIS A 64 -5.14 1.55 -11.67
CA HIS A 64 -4.26 2.15 -10.66
C HIS A 64 -3.07 1.23 -10.34
N GLN A 65 -2.59 0.43 -11.31
CA GLN A 65 -1.56 -0.59 -11.11
C GLN A 65 -0.16 -0.24 -11.60
#